data_AF-A0A7X3UHM9-F1
#
_entry.id   AF-A0A7X3UHM9-F1
#
_cell.length_a   1.000
_cell.length_b   1.000
_cell.length_c   1.000
_cell.angle_alpha   90.00
_cell.angle_beta   90.00
_cell.angle_gamma   90.00
#
_symmetry.space_group_name_H-M   'P 1'
#
loop_
_entity.id
_entity.type
_entity.pdbx_description
1 polymer ?
#
loop_
_entity_poly.entity_id
_entity_poly.type
_entity_poly.pdbx_seq_one_letter_code
_entity_poly.pdbx_strand_id
1 'polypeptide(L)'
;MFHKRSEAPSETLIQFLENTTLTDHFSMEAFFENLKSFLDNDFRNQGLASTKIVLLIDEFDGIPRTVVSDFLYSLRQIYLSDEVHCPHSVGIVGVKSIAQLDYDRSVSPFNIQDEFRLPNFTLEQVRGLLSQYTDEVGQVFEPEVVESIHKETAGQPVLVNGLARILTENLDIPKIEPITMAHFLKAHTQLVRGRNVNIQHLTTNIRRDRRFERLLMNIMAYEEGLDFNLRDEHIDELATYGVITEDADGMCQIANPIYLYCIMQAFKPTMNGLELEYHHEDNIDGFQSYLTATGQIDMERLLDNFRAFIARAGFKILQVPDTPQESVGRHLLLTYLDLFARSVGGVLSFETETGRGRMDLLITREREKYIVETKIWRGDKRYQVGKKQLAAYLKLEGTTQGYYVVFDHRSTPAPRVETEELDGVTIRSYVIPVIQEQPSSQ
;
A
#
# COMPACT_ATOMS: atom_id res chain seq x y z
N MET A 1 -21.14 -22.59 17.64
CA MET A 1 -21.31 -23.81 18.47
C MET A 1 -22.23 -24.82 17.81
N PHE A 2 -23.52 -24.50 17.62
CA PHE A 2 -24.50 -25.31 16.89
C PHE A 2 -24.00 -25.85 15.54
N HIS A 3 -23.38 -25.00 14.71
CA HIS A 3 -22.76 -25.41 13.44
C HIS A 3 -21.69 -26.52 13.58
N LYS A 4 -20.80 -26.42 14.58
CA LYS A 4 -19.75 -27.43 14.82
C LYS A 4 -20.33 -28.78 15.29
N ARG A 5 -21.54 -28.75 15.84
CA ARG A 5 -22.27 -29.93 16.34
C ARG A 5 -23.32 -30.45 15.36
N SER A 6 -23.54 -29.77 14.24
CA SER A 6 -24.63 -30.06 13.30
C SER A 6 -26.02 -30.08 13.97
N GLU A 7 -26.21 -29.24 14.99
CA GLU A 7 -27.45 -29.10 15.76
C GLU A 7 -28.13 -27.76 15.42
N ALA A 8 -29.45 -27.70 15.52
CA ALA A 8 -30.21 -26.46 15.39
C ALA A 8 -30.42 -25.80 16.78
N PRO A 9 -30.45 -24.45 16.87
CA PRO A 9 -30.91 -23.77 18.07
C PRO A 9 -32.37 -24.11 18.37
N SER A 10 -32.82 -23.98 19.63
CA SER A 10 -34.24 -24.16 19.94
C SER A 10 -35.12 -23.13 19.24
N GLU A 11 -36.36 -23.53 18.93
CA GLU A 11 -37.35 -22.63 18.32
C GLU A 11 -37.61 -21.39 19.20
N THR A 12 -37.55 -21.56 20.52
CA THR A 12 -37.67 -20.45 21.49
C THR A 12 -36.51 -19.47 21.39
N LEU A 13 -35.26 -19.96 21.26
CA LEU A 13 -34.10 -19.10 21.08
C LEU A 13 -34.15 -18.36 19.74
N ILE A 14 -34.60 -19.03 18.66
CA ILE A 14 -34.78 -18.39 17.35
C ILE A 14 -35.81 -17.27 17.42
N GLN A 15 -37.00 -17.56 17.97
CA GLN A 15 -38.05 -16.55 18.13
C GLN A 15 -37.62 -15.39 19.02
N PHE A 16 -36.85 -15.64 20.08
CA PHE A 16 -36.29 -14.59 20.91
C PHE A 16 -35.36 -13.67 20.11
N LEU A 17 -34.44 -14.25 19.33
CA LEU A 17 -33.49 -13.48 18.51
C LEU A 17 -34.21 -12.67 17.41
N GLU A 18 -35.24 -13.23 16.76
CA GLU A 18 -36.00 -12.55 15.70
C GLU A 18 -36.89 -11.42 16.22
N ASN A 19 -37.45 -11.55 17.43
CA ASN A 19 -38.39 -10.57 17.98
C ASN A 19 -37.74 -9.53 18.90
N THR A 20 -36.44 -9.65 19.19
CA THR A 20 -35.76 -8.68 20.05
C THR A 20 -35.49 -7.38 19.30
N THR A 21 -35.89 -6.26 19.90
CA THR A 21 -35.44 -4.92 19.49
C THR A 21 -34.55 -4.32 20.57
N LEU A 22 -33.35 -3.93 20.19
CA LEU A 22 -32.38 -3.26 21.06
C LEU A 22 -32.51 -1.74 20.85
N THR A 23 -33.14 -1.06 21.79
CA THR A 23 -33.47 0.38 21.65
C THR A 23 -32.67 1.27 22.59
N ASP A 24 -32.10 0.71 23.65
CA ASP A 24 -31.38 1.41 24.71
C ASP A 24 -30.54 0.42 25.54
N HIS A 25 -29.80 0.94 26.53
CA HIS A 25 -28.95 0.11 27.38
C HIS A 25 -29.72 -0.92 28.24
N PHE A 26 -30.95 -0.61 28.68
CA PHE A 26 -31.76 -1.52 29.49
C PHE A 26 -32.24 -2.73 28.68
N SER A 27 -32.72 -2.48 27.46
CA SER A 27 -33.10 -3.54 26.52
C SER A 27 -31.91 -4.40 26.11
N MET A 28 -30.71 -3.83 26.02
CA MET A 28 -29.46 -4.57 25.78
C MET A 28 -29.05 -5.46 26.97
N GLU A 29 -29.13 -4.97 28.20
CA GLU A 29 -28.86 -5.79 29.39
C GLU A 29 -29.85 -6.96 29.50
N ALA A 30 -31.15 -6.66 29.40
CA ALA A 30 -32.21 -7.68 29.42
C ALA A 30 -32.03 -8.70 28.29
N PHE A 31 -31.57 -8.26 27.12
CA PHE A 31 -31.24 -9.16 26.02
C PHE A 31 -30.14 -10.15 26.41
N PHE A 32 -29.02 -9.69 26.97
CA PHE A 32 -27.91 -10.58 27.31
C PHE A 32 -28.23 -11.56 28.44
N GLU A 33 -29.03 -11.13 29.43
CA GLU A 33 -29.53 -12.01 30.50
C GLU A 33 -30.43 -13.11 29.94
N ASN A 34 -31.42 -12.73 29.12
CA ASN A 34 -32.34 -13.66 28.49
C ASN A 34 -31.60 -14.60 27.53
N LEU A 35 -30.66 -14.09 26.74
CA LEU A 35 -29.81 -14.88 25.85
C LEU A 35 -29.06 -15.95 26.62
N LYS A 36 -28.44 -15.60 27.76
CA LYS A 36 -27.75 -16.57 28.62
C LYS A 36 -28.72 -17.62 29.16
N SER A 37 -29.89 -17.20 29.63
CA SER A 37 -30.91 -18.10 30.18
C SER A 37 -31.39 -19.13 29.14
N PHE A 38 -31.72 -18.68 27.92
CA PHE A 38 -32.13 -19.56 26.83
C PHE A 38 -31.02 -20.54 26.43
N LEU A 39 -29.79 -20.06 26.28
CA LEU A 39 -28.65 -20.92 25.96
C LEU A 39 -28.40 -21.94 27.07
N ASP A 40 -28.35 -21.52 28.33
CA ASP A 40 -28.12 -22.44 29.45
C ASP A 40 -29.25 -23.47 29.57
N ASN A 41 -30.50 -23.13 29.23
CA ASN A 41 -31.60 -24.10 29.16
C ASN A 41 -31.42 -25.12 28.04
N ASP A 42 -31.07 -24.68 26.83
CA ASP A 42 -30.77 -25.57 25.70
C ASP A 42 -29.61 -26.52 26.03
N PHE A 43 -28.54 -26.01 26.65
CA PHE A 43 -27.38 -26.82 27.04
C PHE A 43 -27.67 -27.75 28.22
N ARG A 44 -28.46 -27.32 29.21
CA ARG A 44 -28.89 -28.19 30.32
C ARG A 44 -29.74 -29.35 29.83
N ASN A 45 -30.65 -29.13 28.88
CA ASN A 45 -31.45 -30.18 28.26
C ASN A 45 -30.58 -31.22 27.52
N GLN A 46 -29.33 -30.87 27.20
CA GLN A 46 -28.32 -31.74 26.59
C GLN A 46 -27.28 -32.27 27.60
N GLY A 47 -27.44 -32.01 28.91
CA GLY A 47 -26.54 -32.48 29.97
C GLY A 47 -25.22 -31.72 30.08
N LEU A 48 -25.14 -30.48 29.58
CA LEU A 48 -23.93 -29.66 29.56
C LEU A 48 -23.94 -28.56 30.62
N ALA A 49 -22.75 -28.13 31.05
CA ALA A 49 -22.55 -27.05 32.01
C ALA A 49 -22.88 -25.66 31.43
N SER A 50 -23.07 -24.67 32.32
CA SER A 50 -23.35 -23.27 31.95
C SER A 50 -22.32 -22.72 30.97
N THR A 51 -22.81 -21.96 29.99
CA THR A 51 -22.00 -21.48 28.88
C THR A 51 -21.40 -20.11 29.14
N LYS A 52 -20.11 -20.00 28.82
CA LYS A 52 -19.40 -18.72 28.68
C LYS A 52 -19.58 -18.25 27.24
N ILE A 53 -20.11 -17.05 27.08
CA ILE A 53 -20.42 -16.48 25.77
C ILE A 53 -19.33 -15.47 25.41
N VAL A 54 -18.71 -15.66 24.24
CA VAL A 54 -17.75 -14.71 23.67
C VAL A 54 -18.44 -14.05 22.48
N LEU A 55 -18.51 -12.73 22.49
CA LEU A 55 -19.08 -11.93 21.41
C LEU A 55 -17.94 -11.35 20.56
N LEU A 56 -17.94 -11.63 19.26
CA LEU A 56 -17.02 -11.01 18.31
C LEU A 56 -17.81 -10.10 17.39
N ILE A 57 -17.47 -8.82 17.37
CA ILE A 57 -18.13 -7.82 16.52
C ILE A 57 -17.10 -7.31 15.54
N ASP A 58 -17.34 -7.59 14.26
CA ASP A 58 -16.55 -7.04 13.16
C ASP A 58 -17.13 -5.69 12.70
N GLU A 59 -16.30 -4.88 12.05
CA GLU A 59 -16.65 -3.53 11.56
C GLU A 59 -17.33 -2.64 12.63
N PHE A 60 -16.87 -2.71 13.88
CA PHE A 60 -17.48 -1.99 14.99
C PHE A 60 -17.51 -0.47 14.80
N ASP A 61 -16.52 0.07 14.07
CA ASP A 61 -16.46 1.48 13.68
C ASP A 61 -17.57 1.90 12.70
N GLY A 62 -18.29 0.95 12.10
CA GLY A 62 -19.47 1.18 11.27
C GLY A 62 -20.77 1.40 12.06
N ILE A 63 -20.80 1.10 13.36
CA ILE A 63 -22.01 1.24 14.18
C ILE A 63 -22.31 2.74 14.42
N PRO A 64 -23.57 3.19 14.27
CA PRO A 64 -23.94 4.58 14.53
C PRO A 64 -23.58 5.04 15.94
N ARG A 65 -23.05 6.26 16.06
CA ARG A 65 -22.54 6.84 17.33
C ARG A 65 -23.53 6.76 18.49
N THR A 66 -24.80 7.01 18.22
CA THR A 66 -25.88 6.98 19.23
C THR A 66 -26.07 5.59 19.84
N VAL A 67 -25.81 4.53 19.07
CA VAL A 67 -25.98 3.13 19.51
C VAL A 67 -24.71 2.64 20.22
N VAL A 68 -23.52 3.04 19.75
CA VAL A 68 -22.24 2.65 20.35
C VAL A 68 -22.16 3.08 21.81
N SER A 69 -22.61 4.30 22.13
CA SER A 69 -22.60 4.80 23.52
C SER A 69 -23.43 3.93 24.45
N ASP A 70 -24.67 3.62 24.07
CA ASP A 70 -25.56 2.78 24.88
C ASP A 70 -25.01 1.35 25.00
N PHE A 71 -24.44 0.82 23.92
CA PHE A 71 -23.83 -0.50 23.90
C PHE A 71 -22.61 -0.61 24.85
N LEU A 72 -21.68 0.35 24.79
CA LEU A 72 -20.52 0.38 25.68
C LEU A 72 -20.94 0.57 27.14
N TYR A 73 -22.00 1.33 27.40
CA TYR A 73 -22.56 1.48 28.74
C TYR A 73 -23.11 0.15 29.28
N SER A 74 -23.92 -0.58 28.51
CA SER A 74 -24.43 -1.90 28.91
C SER A 74 -23.30 -2.89 29.20
N LEU A 75 -22.28 -2.94 28.34
CA LEU A 75 -21.11 -3.81 28.56
C LEU A 75 -20.37 -3.46 29.87
N ARG A 76 -20.29 -2.17 30.23
CA ARG A 76 -19.69 -1.74 31.49
C ARG A 76 -20.52 -2.19 32.70
N GLN A 77 -21.85 -2.11 32.63
CA GLN A 77 -22.73 -2.60 33.71
C GLN A 77 -22.61 -4.11 33.89
N ILE A 78 -22.61 -4.86 32.80
CA ILE A 78 -22.39 -6.32 32.80
C ILE A 78 -21.04 -6.67 33.43
N TYR A 79 -19.98 -5.94 33.10
CA TYR A 79 -18.65 -6.16 33.67
C TYR A 79 -18.57 -5.86 35.18
N LEU A 80 -19.36 -4.91 35.68
CA LEU A 80 -19.40 -4.52 37.09
C LEU A 80 -20.40 -5.36 37.92
N SER A 81 -21.26 -6.15 37.27
CA SER A 81 -22.28 -6.96 37.93
C SER A 81 -21.71 -8.24 38.53
N ASP A 82 -22.12 -8.59 39.75
CA ASP A 82 -21.73 -9.83 40.43
C ASP A 82 -22.62 -11.04 40.05
N GLU A 83 -23.73 -10.83 39.34
CA GLU A 83 -24.77 -11.87 39.16
C GLU A 83 -24.69 -12.59 37.79
N VAL A 84 -24.55 -11.84 36.68
CA VAL A 84 -24.60 -12.40 35.33
C VAL A 84 -23.52 -11.78 34.44
N HIS A 85 -22.45 -12.56 34.19
CA HIS A 85 -21.40 -12.19 33.24
C HIS A 85 -21.73 -12.73 31.84
N CYS A 86 -22.64 -12.05 31.13
CA CYS A 86 -22.95 -12.30 29.74
C CYS A 86 -22.98 -10.98 28.97
N PRO A 87 -22.13 -10.77 27.94
CA PRO A 87 -21.10 -11.69 27.46
C PRO A 87 -19.94 -11.83 28.47
N HIS A 88 -19.25 -12.97 28.45
CA HIS A 88 -18.08 -13.23 29.28
C HIS A 88 -16.81 -12.55 28.74
N SER A 89 -16.75 -12.36 27.42
CA SER A 89 -15.70 -11.60 26.75
C SER A 89 -16.27 -11.01 25.47
N VAL A 90 -15.79 -9.82 25.10
CA VAL A 90 -16.15 -9.15 23.85
C VAL A 90 -14.86 -8.85 23.10
N GLY A 91 -14.74 -9.38 21.88
CA GLY A 91 -13.72 -8.97 20.92
C GLY A 91 -14.35 -8.00 19.93
N ILE A 92 -13.75 -6.83 19.81
CA ILE A 92 -14.19 -5.79 18.89
C ILE A 92 -13.12 -5.63 17.81
N VAL A 93 -13.53 -5.69 16.56
CA VAL A 93 -12.67 -5.50 15.39
C VAL A 93 -13.16 -4.28 14.63
N GLY A 94 -12.24 -3.41 14.26
CA GLY A 94 -12.53 -2.19 13.51
C GLY A 94 -11.24 -1.48 13.11
N VAL A 95 -11.37 -0.50 12.24
CA VAL A 95 -10.21 0.29 11.76
C VAL A 95 -9.75 1.28 12.83
N LYS A 96 -10.71 1.83 13.61
CA LYS A 96 -10.44 2.76 14.70
C LYS A 96 -10.52 2.06 16.05
N SER A 97 -9.60 2.40 16.95
CA SER A 97 -9.68 1.92 18.33
C SER A 97 -10.87 2.55 19.05
N ILE A 98 -11.36 1.91 20.12
CA ILE A 98 -12.45 2.45 20.97
C ILE A 98 -12.06 3.84 21.51
N ALA A 99 -10.78 4.08 21.77
CA ALA A 99 -10.26 5.38 22.20
C ALA A 99 -10.20 6.43 21.08
N GLN A 100 -10.07 6.03 19.81
CA GLN A 100 -10.20 6.95 18.67
C GLN A 100 -11.66 7.23 18.31
N LEU A 101 -12.57 6.35 18.72
CA LEU A 101 -14.01 6.58 18.62
C LEU A 101 -14.51 7.56 19.71
N ASP A 102 -13.64 8.06 20.61
CA ASP A 102 -14.01 8.82 21.81
C ASP A 102 -15.03 9.94 21.54
N TYR A 103 -16.25 9.65 22.02
CA TYR A 103 -17.45 10.44 21.80
C TYR A 103 -17.67 11.49 22.90
N ASP A 104 -16.85 11.51 23.97
CA ASP A 104 -16.79 12.61 24.97
C ASP A 104 -15.45 12.59 25.74
N ARG A 105 -14.60 13.60 25.50
CA ARG A 105 -13.15 13.66 25.81
C ARG A 105 -12.72 13.50 27.28
N SER A 106 -12.96 12.38 27.96
CA SER A 106 -12.30 12.22 29.27
C SER A 106 -11.95 10.82 29.76
N VAL A 107 -12.66 9.75 29.42
CA VAL A 107 -12.30 8.43 29.97
C VAL A 107 -12.84 7.31 29.06
N SER A 108 -11.96 6.44 28.56
CA SER A 108 -12.39 5.17 27.96
C SER A 108 -13.32 4.43 28.94
N PRO A 109 -14.53 3.99 28.52
CA PRO A 109 -15.49 3.36 29.43
C PRO A 109 -14.95 2.08 30.05
N PHE A 110 -13.96 1.46 29.39
CA PHE A 110 -13.18 0.34 29.86
C PHE A 110 -11.75 0.81 30.13
N ASN A 111 -11.17 0.46 31.26
CA ASN A 111 -9.71 0.44 31.37
C ASN A 111 -9.27 -0.74 30.47
N ILE A 112 -9.19 -0.52 29.14
CA ILE A 112 -9.08 -1.55 28.10
C ILE A 112 -7.93 -2.46 28.45
N GLN A 113 -8.23 -3.69 28.86
CA GLN A 113 -7.24 -4.51 29.54
C GLN A 113 -6.21 -5.10 28.58
N ASP A 114 -6.50 -5.22 27.27
CA ASP A 114 -5.53 -5.57 26.23
C ASP A 114 -5.98 -5.07 24.83
N GLU A 115 -5.16 -4.28 24.13
CA GLU A 115 -5.34 -3.93 22.71
C GLU A 115 -4.45 -4.84 21.85
N PHE A 116 -5.03 -5.52 20.86
CA PHE A 116 -4.30 -6.42 19.98
C PHE A 116 -4.24 -5.84 18.57
N ARG A 117 -3.04 -5.48 18.12
CA ARG A 117 -2.79 -5.12 16.72
C ARG A 117 -2.45 -6.38 15.93
N LEU A 118 -3.14 -6.61 14.83
CA LEU A 118 -2.78 -7.63 13.85
C LEU A 118 -1.78 -7.04 12.86
N PRO A 119 -0.49 -7.41 12.91
CA PRO A 119 0.50 -6.89 11.97
C PRO A 119 0.34 -7.55 10.59
N ASN A 120 0.99 -6.95 9.60
CA ASN A 120 1.19 -7.58 8.30
C ASN A 120 1.97 -8.90 8.44
N PHE A 121 1.82 -9.79 7.46
CA PHE A 121 2.55 -11.04 7.44
C PHE A 121 4.05 -10.81 7.29
N THR A 122 4.85 -11.48 8.11
CA THR A 122 6.28 -11.64 7.87
C THR A 122 6.53 -12.50 6.63
N LEU A 123 7.73 -12.42 6.05
CA LEU A 123 8.14 -13.28 4.93
C LEU A 123 7.97 -14.78 5.27
N GLU A 124 8.25 -15.18 6.50
CA GLU A 124 8.07 -16.56 6.96
C GLU A 124 6.60 -16.98 6.97
N GLN A 125 5.69 -16.08 7.40
CA GLN A 125 4.25 -16.33 7.37
C GLN A 125 3.72 -16.38 5.94
N VAL A 126 4.19 -15.52 5.03
CA VAL A 126 3.84 -15.58 3.60
C VAL A 126 4.31 -16.92 3.00
N ARG A 127 5.55 -17.32 3.30
CA ARG A 127 6.09 -18.62 2.87
C ARG A 127 5.24 -19.77 3.40
N GLY A 128 4.92 -19.76 4.70
CA GLY A 128 4.08 -20.77 5.33
C GLY A 128 2.68 -20.86 4.72
N LEU A 129 2.05 -19.71 4.42
CA LEU A 129 0.75 -19.64 3.76
C LEU A 129 0.79 -20.27 2.36
N LEU A 130 1.78 -19.93 1.54
CA LEU A 130 1.91 -20.47 0.17
C LEU A 130 2.37 -21.94 0.14
N SER A 131 3.11 -22.38 1.17
CA SER A 131 3.46 -23.79 1.34
C SER A 131 2.24 -24.66 1.61
N GLN A 132 1.26 -24.19 2.39
CA GLN A 132 0.00 -24.94 2.59
C GLN A 132 -0.72 -25.23 1.27
N TYR A 133 -0.80 -24.23 0.37
CA TYR A 133 -1.32 -24.45 -0.98
C TYR A 133 -0.49 -25.47 -1.77
N THR A 134 0.84 -25.37 -1.68
CA THR A 134 1.76 -26.29 -2.37
C THR A 134 1.56 -27.72 -1.89
N ASP A 135 1.37 -27.93 -0.59
CA ASP A 135 1.16 -29.26 0.00
C ASP A 135 -0.21 -29.85 -0.40
N GLU A 136 -1.25 -29.02 -0.50
CA GLU A 136 -2.59 -29.46 -0.88
C GLU A 136 -2.75 -29.72 -2.39
N VAL A 137 -2.15 -28.89 -3.24
CA VAL A 137 -2.38 -28.89 -4.70
C VAL A 137 -1.20 -29.52 -5.47
N GLY A 138 -0.01 -29.56 -4.89
CA GLY A 138 1.22 -30.04 -5.51
C GLY A 138 1.87 -29.04 -6.48
N GLN A 139 1.30 -27.85 -6.66
CA GLN A 139 1.86 -26.79 -7.49
C GLN A 139 2.80 -25.89 -6.67
N VAL A 140 4.08 -25.88 -7.04
CA VAL A 140 5.14 -25.18 -6.29
C VAL A 140 5.28 -23.72 -6.74
N PHE A 141 5.55 -22.82 -5.79
CA PHE A 141 6.04 -21.47 -6.07
C PHE A 141 7.56 -21.45 -6.08
N GLU A 142 8.17 -20.82 -7.09
CA GLU A 142 9.61 -20.53 -7.04
C GLU A 142 9.92 -19.60 -5.86
N PRO A 143 11.07 -19.79 -5.16
CA PRO A 143 11.41 -18.98 -3.98
C PRO A 143 11.39 -17.46 -4.23
N GLU A 144 11.89 -17.05 -5.41
CA GLU A 144 11.91 -15.64 -5.81
C GLU A 144 10.50 -15.03 -5.94
N VAL A 145 9.49 -15.84 -6.30
CA VAL A 145 8.09 -15.38 -6.36
C VAL A 145 7.56 -15.08 -4.98
N VAL A 146 7.83 -15.95 -3.99
CA VAL A 146 7.41 -15.75 -2.60
C VAL A 146 8.05 -14.50 -2.01
N GLU A 147 9.34 -14.31 -2.26
CA GLU A 147 10.08 -13.12 -1.85
C GLU A 147 9.53 -11.85 -2.52
N SER A 148 9.25 -11.91 -3.82
CA SER A 148 8.68 -10.78 -4.58
C SER A 148 7.26 -10.42 -4.12
N ILE A 149 6.42 -11.41 -3.78
CA ILE A 149 5.10 -11.16 -3.18
C ILE A 149 5.25 -10.39 -1.89
N HIS A 150 6.13 -10.83 -0.98
CA HIS A 150 6.34 -10.10 0.28
C HIS A 150 6.97 -8.72 0.04
N LYS A 151 7.96 -8.60 -0.86
CA LYS A 151 8.62 -7.33 -1.22
C LYS A 151 7.61 -6.28 -1.69
N GLU A 152 6.76 -6.64 -2.65
CA GLU A 152 5.79 -5.69 -3.26
C GLU A 152 4.59 -5.36 -2.35
N THR A 153 4.25 -6.25 -1.41
CA THR A 153 3.07 -6.08 -0.54
C THR A 153 3.39 -5.64 0.88
N ALA A 154 4.66 -5.72 1.29
CA ALA A 154 5.10 -5.64 2.68
C ALA A 154 4.26 -6.53 3.63
N GLY A 155 3.82 -7.69 3.13
CA GLY A 155 3.02 -8.64 3.90
C GLY A 155 1.55 -8.25 4.10
N GLN A 156 1.05 -7.20 3.45
CA GLN A 156 -0.33 -6.76 3.62
C GLN A 156 -1.30 -7.90 3.23
N PRO A 157 -2.15 -8.40 4.15
CA PRO A 157 -2.87 -9.65 3.94
C PRO A 157 -3.78 -9.68 2.70
N VAL A 158 -4.45 -8.58 2.37
CA VAL A 158 -5.35 -8.50 1.21
C VAL A 158 -4.56 -8.54 -0.11
N LEU A 159 -3.40 -7.89 -0.19
CA LEU A 159 -2.54 -7.88 -1.36
C LEU A 159 -1.82 -9.22 -1.53
N VAL A 160 -1.31 -9.82 -0.45
CA VAL A 160 -0.69 -11.16 -0.46
C VAL A 160 -1.68 -12.19 -0.98
N ASN A 161 -2.88 -12.27 -0.39
CA ASN A 161 -3.91 -13.20 -0.84
C ASN A 161 -4.44 -12.83 -2.23
N GLY A 162 -4.49 -11.54 -2.56
CA GLY A 162 -4.88 -11.06 -3.90
C GLY A 162 -3.95 -11.56 -4.99
N LEU A 163 -2.63 -11.46 -4.78
CA LEU A 163 -1.61 -11.99 -5.70
C LEU A 163 -1.64 -13.51 -5.76
N ALA A 164 -1.71 -14.17 -4.60
CA ALA A 164 -1.80 -15.63 -4.52
C ALA A 164 -3.00 -16.13 -5.34
N ARG A 165 -4.19 -15.57 -5.12
CA ARG A 165 -5.41 -15.91 -5.87
C ARG A 165 -5.25 -15.68 -7.37
N ILE A 166 -4.64 -14.58 -7.80
CA ILE A 166 -4.38 -14.36 -9.23
C ILE A 166 -3.47 -15.46 -9.79
N LEU A 167 -2.40 -15.79 -9.09
CA LEU A 167 -1.42 -16.81 -9.51
C LEU A 167 -1.99 -18.23 -9.50
N THR A 168 -2.89 -18.54 -8.56
CA THR A 168 -3.40 -19.91 -8.39
C THR A 168 -4.74 -20.16 -9.08
N GLU A 169 -5.57 -19.14 -9.30
CA GLU A 169 -6.93 -19.32 -9.81
C GLU A 169 -7.20 -18.55 -11.11
N ASN A 170 -6.60 -17.37 -11.31
CA ASN A 170 -6.98 -16.51 -12.43
C ASN A 170 -6.05 -16.64 -13.64
N LEU A 171 -4.77 -16.92 -13.41
CA LEU A 171 -3.84 -17.25 -14.47
C LEU A 171 -4.00 -18.75 -14.76
N ASP A 172 -4.36 -19.10 -16.00
CA ASP A 172 -4.51 -20.48 -16.49
C ASP A 172 -3.14 -21.20 -16.57
N ILE A 173 -2.46 -21.34 -15.43
CA ILE A 173 -1.17 -21.99 -15.28
C ILE A 173 -1.43 -23.47 -15.02
N PRO A 174 -0.93 -24.39 -15.86
CA PRO A 174 -1.05 -25.82 -15.61
C PRO A 174 -0.49 -26.18 -14.23
N LYS A 175 -1.24 -26.97 -13.44
CA LYS A 175 -0.87 -27.30 -12.05
C LYS A 175 0.41 -28.13 -11.91
N ILE A 176 0.85 -28.75 -13.01
CA ILE A 176 2.11 -29.49 -13.08
C ILE A 176 3.33 -28.57 -13.24
N GLU A 177 3.11 -27.30 -13.63
CA GLU A 177 4.16 -26.32 -13.83
C GLU A 177 4.33 -25.44 -12.58
N PRO A 178 5.57 -25.07 -12.22
CA PRO A 178 5.81 -24.16 -11.12
C PRO A 178 5.30 -22.76 -11.43
N ILE A 179 4.93 -22.02 -10.38
CA ILE A 179 4.62 -20.61 -10.46
C ILE A 179 5.95 -19.83 -10.47
N THR A 180 6.23 -19.16 -11.59
CA THR A 180 7.51 -18.50 -11.86
C THR A 180 7.42 -16.98 -11.79
N MET A 181 8.56 -16.29 -11.85
CA MET A 181 8.58 -14.82 -11.92
C MET A 181 7.83 -14.23 -13.11
N ALA A 182 7.77 -14.92 -14.25
CA ALA A 182 6.97 -14.48 -15.38
C ALA A 182 5.46 -14.50 -15.07
N HIS A 183 5.00 -15.45 -14.25
CA HIS A 183 3.62 -15.49 -13.75
C HIS A 183 3.37 -14.37 -12.73
N PHE A 184 4.31 -14.15 -11.82
CA PHE A 184 4.26 -13.06 -10.84
C PHE A 184 4.10 -11.68 -11.50
N LEU A 185 4.92 -11.35 -12.51
CA LEU A 185 4.85 -10.06 -13.20
C LEU A 185 3.48 -9.82 -13.86
N LYS A 186 2.89 -10.88 -14.44
CA LYS A 186 1.51 -10.83 -14.98
C LYS A 186 0.49 -10.60 -13.87
N ALA A 187 0.61 -11.34 -12.76
CA ALA A 187 -0.30 -11.21 -11.62
C ALA A 187 -0.22 -9.82 -10.97
N HIS A 188 0.98 -9.29 -10.79
CA HIS A 188 1.23 -7.93 -10.30
C HIS A 188 0.55 -6.89 -11.19
N THR A 189 0.80 -6.98 -12.50
CA THR A 189 0.14 -6.11 -13.49
C THR A 189 -1.38 -6.20 -13.41
N GLN A 190 -1.94 -7.40 -13.28
CA GLN A 190 -3.38 -7.61 -13.16
C GLN A 190 -3.95 -7.08 -11.84
N LEU A 191 -3.22 -7.20 -10.73
CA LEU A 191 -3.66 -6.70 -9.42
C LEU A 191 -3.71 -5.18 -9.40
N VAL A 192 -2.62 -4.54 -9.83
CA VAL A 192 -2.44 -3.07 -9.75
C VAL A 192 -3.38 -2.34 -10.72
N ARG A 193 -3.69 -2.94 -11.87
CA ARG A 193 -4.53 -2.33 -12.92
C ARG A 193 -5.98 -2.81 -12.89
N GLY A 194 -6.23 -3.94 -12.23
CA GLY A 194 -7.55 -4.51 -12.07
C GLY A 194 -8.41 -3.75 -11.07
N ARG A 195 -9.69 -4.13 -10.99
CA ARG A 195 -10.57 -3.66 -9.93
C ARG A 195 -10.23 -4.41 -8.65
N ASN A 196 -9.64 -3.71 -7.69
CA ASN A 196 -9.34 -4.23 -6.37
C ASN A 196 -9.98 -3.31 -5.32
N VAL A 197 -10.83 -3.88 -4.46
CA VAL A 197 -11.57 -3.13 -3.44
C VAL A 197 -10.60 -2.44 -2.48
N ASN A 198 -9.55 -3.11 -2.00
CA ASN A 198 -8.57 -2.49 -1.10
C ASN A 198 -7.86 -1.29 -1.76
N ILE A 199 -7.48 -1.38 -3.04
CA ILE A 199 -6.88 -0.25 -3.78
C ILE A 199 -7.91 0.88 -4.01
N GLN A 200 -9.17 0.55 -4.26
CA GLN A 200 -10.24 1.54 -4.39
C GLN A 200 -10.49 2.28 -3.07
N HIS A 201 -10.49 1.57 -1.95
CA HIS A 201 -10.62 2.17 -0.62
C HIS A 201 -9.42 3.07 -0.30
N LEU A 202 -8.20 2.60 -0.56
CA LEU A 202 -6.97 3.40 -0.45
C LEU A 202 -7.10 4.71 -1.23
N THR A 203 -7.39 4.62 -2.54
CA THR A 203 -7.44 5.79 -3.43
C THR A 203 -8.59 6.73 -3.09
N THR A 204 -9.72 6.23 -2.60
CA THR A 204 -10.83 7.05 -2.09
C THR A 204 -10.41 7.78 -0.81
N ASN A 205 -9.75 7.10 0.11
CA ASN A 205 -9.33 7.68 1.39
C ASN A 205 -8.28 8.78 1.22
N ILE A 206 -7.26 8.57 0.39
CA ILE A 206 -6.21 9.58 0.19
C ILE A 206 -6.70 10.83 -0.56
N ARG A 207 -7.77 10.71 -1.36
CA ARG A 207 -8.31 11.83 -2.18
C ARG A 207 -9.31 12.72 -1.45
N ARG A 208 -9.81 12.29 -0.30
CA ARG A 208 -10.87 13.02 0.41
C ARG A 208 -10.38 14.32 1.06
N ASP A 209 -9.07 14.44 1.33
CA ASP A 209 -8.44 15.64 1.89
C ASP A 209 -7.18 15.98 1.09
N ARG A 210 -7.12 17.22 0.57
CA ARG A 210 -5.97 17.75 -0.17
C ARG A 210 -4.69 17.79 0.67
N ARG A 211 -4.79 17.79 2.00
CA ARG A 211 -3.62 17.75 2.90
C ARG A 211 -2.91 16.40 2.83
N PHE A 212 -3.63 15.32 2.56
CA PHE A 212 -3.03 14.00 2.36
C PHE A 212 -2.16 13.96 1.12
N GLU A 213 -2.61 14.54 0.01
CA GLU A 213 -1.79 14.67 -1.20
C GLU A 213 -0.46 15.34 -0.85
N ARG A 214 -0.50 16.53 -0.23
CA ARG A 214 0.71 17.26 0.16
C ARG A 214 1.62 16.45 1.08
N LEU A 215 1.06 15.78 2.08
CA LEU A 215 1.82 15.00 3.06
C LEU A 215 2.50 13.79 2.39
N LEU A 216 1.74 13.02 1.61
CA LEU A 216 2.24 11.86 0.87
C LEU A 216 3.31 12.29 -0.15
N MET A 217 3.09 13.39 -0.87
CA MET A 217 4.09 13.98 -1.77
C MET A 217 5.38 14.35 -1.04
N ASN A 218 5.29 14.91 0.17
CA ASN A 218 6.46 15.25 0.96
C ASN A 218 7.21 14.00 1.46
N ILE A 219 6.50 12.95 1.88
CA ILE A 219 7.13 11.66 2.26
C ILE A 219 7.98 11.13 1.10
N MET A 220 7.44 11.21 -0.12
CA MET A 220 8.11 10.76 -1.33
C MET A 220 9.18 11.72 -1.86
N ALA A 221 9.13 13.00 -1.47
CA ALA A 221 10.05 14.04 -1.96
C ALA A 221 11.34 14.16 -1.13
N TYR A 222 11.25 14.17 0.19
CA TYR A 222 12.32 14.66 1.07
C TYR A 222 13.15 13.53 1.68
N GLU A 223 14.47 13.53 1.44
CA GLU A 223 15.43 12.57 2.04
C GLU A 223 15.51 12.64 3.56
N GLU A 224 15.30 13.83 4.11
CA GLU A 224 15.25 14.01 5.55
C GLU A 224 14.11 13.20 6.19
N GLY A 225 13.07 12.85 5.42
CA GLY A 225 11.87 12.22 5.93
C GLY A 225 10.95 13.20 6.64
N LEU A 226 9.78 12.71 7.02
CA LEU A 226 8.84 13.40 7.91
C LEU A 226 8.69 12.56 9.15
N ASP A 227 8.79 13.15 10.34
CA ASP A 227 8.67 12.43 11.61
C ASP A 227 7.33 11.67 11.66
N PHE A 228 7.38 10.39 12.01
CA PHE A 228 6.18 9.62 12.26
C PHE A 228 5.62 9.99 13.63
N ASN A 229 4.49 10.67 13.64
CA ASN A 229 3.87 11.16 14.87
C ASN A 229 2.35 10.99 14.84
N LEU A 230 1.86 9.98 15.55
CA LEU A 230 0.43 9.71 15.72
C LEU A 230 -0.33 10.82 16.50
N ARG A 231 0.36 11.86 16.98
CA ARG A 231 -0.30 13.07 17.51
C ARG A 231 -0.66 14.09 16.43
N ASP A 232 -0.10 13.96 15.22
CA ASP A 232 -0.57 14.72 14.06
C ASP A 232 -1.79 14.00 13.48
N GLU A 233 -2.92 14.69 13.44
CA GLU A 233 -4.22 14.14 13.00
C GLU A 233 -4.15 13.51 11.59
N HIS A 234 -3.38 14.09 10.67
CA HIS A 234 -3.31 13.59 9.30
C HIS A 234 -2.38 12.36 9.19
N ILE A 235 -1.30 12.33 9.99
CA ILE A 235 -0.40 11.17 10.06
C ILE A 235 -1.13 9.99 10.74
N ASP A 236 -1.79 10.24 11.87
CA ASP A 236 -2.58 9.22 12.58
C ASP A 236 -3.64 8.62 11.65
N GLU A 237 -4.32 9.46 10.88
CA GLU A 237 -5.37 9.01 9.99
C GLU A 237 -4.86 8.21 8.78
N LEU A 238 -3.76 8.65 8.15
CA LEU A 238 -3.12 7.87 7.08
C LEU A 238 -2.53 6.55 7.59
N ALA A 239 -1.99 6.52 8.81
CA ALA A 239 -1.48 5.32 9.45
C ALA A 239 -2.62 4.35 9.79
N THR A 240 -3.74 4.88 10.29
CA THR A 240 -4.98 4.15 10.58
C THR A 240 -5.54 3.50 9.31
N TYR A 241 -5.47 4.16 8.16
CA TYR A 241 -5.82 3.56 6.86
C TYR A 241 -4.78 2.62 6.27
N GLY A 242 -3.65 2.41 6.96
CA GLY A 242 -2.56 1.58 6.47
C GLY A 242 -1.87 2.13 5.23
N VAL A 243 -1.98 3.44 4.98
CA VAL A 243 -1.31 4.11 3.84
C VAL A 243 0.15 4.32 4.14
N ILE A 244 0.46 4.69 5.39
CA ILE A 244 1.82 4.96 5.86
C ILE A 244 2.14 4.14 7.10
N THR A 245 3.43 3.93 7.33
CA THR A 245 3.99 3.28 8.52
C THR A 245 5.21 4.06 9.01
N GLU A 246 5.66 3.74 10.21
CA GLU A 246 6.95 4.17 10.76
C GLU A 246 8.06 3.28 10.20
N ASP A 247 9.15 3.89 9.71
CA ASP A 247 10.37 3.20 9.33
C ASP A 247 11.32 3.00 10.52
N ALA A 248 12.47 2.36 10.30
CA ALA A 248 13.42 2.05 11.37
C ALA A 248 14.05 3.29 12.04
N ASP A 249 14.00 4.46 11.38
CA ASP A 249 14.53 5.72 11.89
C ASP A 249 13.44 6.60 12.52
N GLY A 250 12.20 6.11 12.63
CA GLY A 250 11.06 6.86 13.19
C GLY A 250 10.40 7.81 12.20
N MET A 251 10.63 7.63 10.90
CA MET A 251 10.09 8.49 9.84
C MET A 251 8.90 7.85 9.13
N CYS A 252 8.03 8.68 8.56
CA CYS A 252 6.93 8.26 7.72
C CYS A 252 7.44 7.59 6.43
N GLN A 253 6.88 6.42 6.13
CA GLN A 253 7.11 5.65 4.91
C GLN A 253 5.77 5.17 4.34
N ILE A 254 5.62 5.11 3.01
CA ILE A 254 4.43 4.50 2.39
C ILE A 254 4.41 3.00 2.68
N ALA A 255 3.28 2.43 3.08
CA ALA A 255 3.25 1.08 3.66
C ALA A 255 3.78 -0.04 2.75
N ASN A 256 3.69 0.08 1.42
CA ASN A 256 4.27 -0.89 0.47
C ASN A 256 4.44 -0.30 -0.95
N PRO A 257 5.26 -0.94 -1.82
CA PRO A 257 5.46 -0.56 -3.22
C PRO A 257 4.19 -0.44 -4.06
N ILE A 258 3.23 -1.35 -3.90
CA ILE A 258 1.98 -1.32 -4.65
C ILE A 258 1.16 -0.07 -4.28
N TYR A 259 1.10 0.28 -3.00
CA TYR A 259 0.44 1.50 -2.54
C TYR A 259 1.15 2.75 -3.05
N LEU A 260 2.49 2.77 -3.05
CA LEU A 260 3.26 3.87 -3.63
C LEU A 260 2.88 4.09 -5.11
N TYR A 261 2.83 3.02 -5.91
CA TYR A 261 2.37 3.11 -7.30
C TYR A 261 0.95 3.66 -7.40
N CYS A 262 0.00 3.14 -6.62
CA CYS A 262 -1.38 3.58 -6.66
C CYS A 262 -1.54 5.04 -6.22
N ILE A 263 -0.78 5.51 -5.23
CA ILE A 263 -0.77 6.90 -4.76
C ILE A 263 -0.25 7.83 -5.85
N MET A 264 0.88 7.49 -6.47
CA MET A 264 1.45 8.28 -7.57
C MET A 264 0.50 8.37 -8.76
N GLN A 265 -0.22 7.29 -9.07
CA GLN A 265 -1.24 7.32 -10.12
C GLN A 265 -2.49 8.10 -9.71
N ALA A 266 -2.87 8.03 -8.43
CA ALA A 266 -4.04 8.74 -7.91
C ALA A 266 -3.87 10.26 -7.94
N PHE A 267 -2.65 10.74 -7.73
CA PHE A 267 -2.26 12.15 -7.77
C PHE A 267 -1.51 12.54 -9.04
N LYS A 268 -1.54 11.69 -10.08
CA LYS A 268 -1.01 12.04 -11.39
C LYS A 268 -1.60 13.40 -11.80
N PRO A 269 -0.78 14.42 -12.07
CA PRO A 269 -1.26 15.72 -12.53
C PRO A 269 -2.21 15.55 -13.72
N THR A 270 -3.28 16.34 -13.77
CA THR A 270 -4.13 16.44 -14.96
C THR A 270 -3.28 17.05 -16.08
N MET A 271 -2.64 16.19 -16.87
CA MET A 271 -1.74 16.60 -17.94
C MET A 271 -2.54 17.24 -19.07
N ASN A 272 -2.05 18.37 -19.60
CA ASN A 272 -2.64 19.08 -20.73
C ASN A 272 -2.45 18.36 -22.10
N GLY A 273 -2.45 17.02 -22.14
CA GLY A 273 -2.32 16.25 -23.39
C GLY A 273 -0.91 15.92 -23.87
N LEU A 274 0.11 15.99 -22.99
CA LEU A 274 1.53 15.73 -23.33
C LEU A 274 1.86 14.30 -23.75
N GLU A 275 0.92 13.38 -23.63
CA GLU A 275 1.11 11.99 -24.07
C GLU A 275 1.39 11.90 -25.58
N LEU A 276 0.93 12.89 -26.35
CA LEU A 276 1.24 13.05 -27.78
C LEU A 276 2.67 13.58 -28.03
N GLU A 277 3.29 14.22 -27.04
CA GLU A 277 4.63 14.85 -27.14
C GLU A 277 5.78 13.96 -26.63
N TYR A 278 5.47 12.79 -26.04
CA TYR A 278 6.47 11.81 -25.62
C TYR A 278 7.29 11.26 -26.78
N HIS A 279 6.71 11.27 -27.99
CA HIS A 279 7.36 10.86 -29.22
C HIS A 279 7.99 12.06 -29.92
N HIS A 280 9.20 11.89 -30.45
CA HIS A 280 9.72 12.79 -31.47
C HIS A 280 8.83 12.70 -32.72
N GLU A 281 8.57 13.82 -33.40
CA GLU A 281 7.70 13.92 -34.59
C GLU A 281 8.08 12.92 -35.71
N ASP A 282 9.31 12.40 -35.70
CA ASP A 282 9.86 11.47 -36.70
C ASP A 282 9.83 9.98 -36.31
N ASN A 283 9.25 9.60 -35.16
CA ASN A 283 9.36 8.22 -34.65
C ASN A 283 8.17 7.32 -35.05
N ILE A 284 8.23 6.76 -36.27
CA ILE A 284 7.19 5.87 -36.85
C ILE A 284 6.95 4.63 -35.96
N ASP A 285 8.00 4.11 -35.30
CA ASP A 285 7.94 2.90 -34.47
C ASP A 285 7.60 3.19 -32.99
N GLY A 286 7.36 4.45 -32.62
CA GLY A 286 7.01 4.85 -31.26
C GLY A 286 8.01 4.34 -30.22
N PHE A 287 7.51 3.80 -29.10
CA PHE A 287 8.36 3.28 -28.02
C PHE A 287 9.15 2.00 -28.39
N GLN A 288 8.77 1.28 -29.45
CA GLN A 288 9.52 0.09 -29.89
C GLN A 288 10.94 0.45 -30.38
N SER A 289 11.13 1.68 -30.83
CA SER A 289 12.44 2.21 -31.26
C SER A 289 13.51 2.26 -30.16
N TYR A 290 13.13 2.13 -28.89
CA TYR A 290 14.05 2.06 -27.74
C TYR A 290 14.39 0.62 -27.35
N LEU A 291 13.99 -0.37 -28.16
CA LEU A 291 14.49 -1.73 -28.04
C LEU A 291 15.69 -1.92 -28.97
N THR A 292 16.73 -2.54 -28.44
CA THR A 292 17.87 -3.04 -29.23
C THR A 292 17.42 -4.19 -30.14
N ALA A 293 18.27 -4.57 -31.11
CA ALA A 293 18.00 -5.70 -31.99
C ALA A 293 17.83 -7.05 -31.23
N THR A 294 18.36 -7.15 -30.01
CA THR A 294 18.22 -8.31 -29.13
C THR A 294 17.00 -8.23 -28.20
N GLY A 295 16.20 -7.16 -28.28
CA GLY A 295 15.02 -6.94 -27.44
C GLY A 295 15.30 -6.31 -26.07
N GLN A 296 16.56 -6.03 -25.73
CA GLN A 296 16.91 -5.31 -24.50
C GLN A 296 16.51 -3.83 -24.62
N ILE A 297 16.15 -3.20 -23.50
CA ILE A 297 15.81 -1.78 -23.44
C ILE A 297 17.08 -0.93 -23.54
N ASP A 298 17.13 -0.04 -24.53
CA ASP A 298 18.12 1.03 -24.64
C ASP A 298 17.71 2.19 -23.72
N MET A 299 18.01 2.02 -22.43
CA MET A 299 17.68 2.97 -21.39
C MET A 299 18.38 4.32 -21.55
N GLU A 300 19.58 4.36 -22.15
CA GLU A 300 20.27 5.62 -22.41
C GLU A 300 19.48 6.47 -23.39
N ARG A 301 19.10 5.89 -24.53
CA ARG A 301 18.30 6.58 -25.55
C ARG A 301 16.90 6.94 -25.02
N LEU A 302 16.30 6.08 -24.22
CA LEU A 302 14.99 6.32 -23.59
C LEU A 302 15.04 7.54 -22.64
N LEU A 303 16.01 7.58 -21.72
CA LEU A 303 16.15 8.68 -20.76
C LEU A 303 16.68 9.97 -21.41
N ASP A 304 17.50 9.86 -22.47
CA ASP A 304 17.89 11.00 -23.28
C ASP A 304 16.68 11.64 -23.98
N ASN A 305 15.75 10.83 -24.50
CA ASN A 305 14.49 11.35 -25.03
C ASN A 305 13.63 11.98 -23.92
N PHE A 306 13.54 11.37 -22.75
CA PHE A 306 12.80 11.95 -21.62
C PHE A 306 13.36 13.33 -21.24
N ARG A 307 14.68 13.46 -21.12
CA ARG A 307 15.35 14.75 -20.88
C ARG A 307 15.01 15.78 -21.95
N ALA A 308 15.07 15.39 -23.22
CA ALA A 308 14.74 16.27 -24.34
C ALA A 308 13.26 16.68 -24.32
N PHE A 309 12.36 15.77 -23.97
CA PHE A 309 10.93 16.04 -23.79
C PHE A 309 10.70 17.11 -22.70
N ILE A 310 11.30 16.96 -21.52
CA ILE A 310 11.17 17.96 -20.44
C ILE A 310 11.67 19.34 -20.90
N ALA A 311 12.78 19.38 -21.64
CA ALA A 311 13.32 20.62 -22.19
C ALA A 311 12.39 21.27 -23.23
N ARG A 312 11.71 20.48 -24.07
CA ARG A 312 10.74 20.97 -25.08
C ARG A 312 9.44 21.45 -24.46
N ALA A 313 8.90 20.71 -23.50
CA ALA A 313 7.66 21.05 -22.81
C ALA A 313 7.73 22.43 -22.15
N GLY A 314 8.88 22.76 -21.53
CA GLY A 314 9.11 24.07 -20.93
C GLY A 314 8.16 24.41 -19.76
N PHE A 315 8.30 25.62 -19.21
CA PHE A 315 7.66 25.99 -17.94
C PHE A 315 6.12 26.04 -17.98
N LYS A 316 5.51 26.41 -19.11
CA LYS A 316 4.05 26.57 -19.24
C LYS A 316 3.29 25.25 -19.10
N ILE A 317 3.94 24.16 -19.48
CA ILE A 317 3.38 22.82 -19.43
C ILE A 317 3.65 22.16 -18.07
N LEU A 318 4.78 22.50 -17.45
CA LEU A 318 5.22 21.93 -16.17
C LEU A 318 4.62 22.65 -14.95
N GLN A 319 3.97 23.79 -15.13
CA GLN A 319 3.26 24.50 -14.08
C GLN A 319 1.96 23.75 -13.73
N VAL A 320 2.00 22.96 -12.66
CA VAL A 320 0.84 22.25 -12.13
C VAL A 320 0.44 22.91 -10.81
N PRO A 321 -0.66 23.69 -10.78
CA PRO A 321 -1.15 24.29 -9.54
C PRO A 321 -1.38 23.24 -8.46
N ASP A 322 -1.09 23.59 -7.21
CA ASP A 322 -1.30 22.75 -6.01
C ASP A 322 -0.37 21.51 -5.86
N THR A 323 0.35 21.07 -6.90
CA THR A 323 1.33 19.98 -6.79
C THR A 323 2.71 20.53 -6.37
N PRO A 324 3.40 19.94 -5.37
CA PRO A 324 4.77 20.32 -5.05
C PRO A 324 5.68 20.25 -6.26
N GLN A 325 6.51 21.28 -6.48
CA GLN A 325 7.36 21.38 -7.68
C GLN A 325 8.30 20.18 -7.80
N GLU A 326 8.79 19.73 -6.65
CA GLU A 326 9.64 18.56 -6.42
C GLU A 326 9.02 17.24 -6.93
N SER A 327 7.70 17.16 -6.98
CA SER A 327 6.97 15.94 -7.34
C SER A 327 6.68 15.85 -8.84
N VAL A 328 6.64 16.96 -9.56
CA VAL A 328 6.21 16.99 -10.98
C VAL A 328 7.15 16.19 -11.88
N GLY A 329 8.47 16.42 -11.78
CA GLY A 329 9.45 15.69 -12.59
C GLY A 329 9.39 14.17 -12.36
N ARG A 330 9.19 13.76 -11.11
CA ARG A 330 9.04 12.37 -10.71
C ARG A 330 7.77 11.72 -11.26
N HIS A 331 6.63 12.41 -11.19
CA HIS A 331 5.37 11.93 -11.78
C HIS A 331 5.47 11.78 -13.30
N LEU A 332 6.14 12.74 -13.96
CA LEU A 332 6.37 12.71 -15.41
C LEU A 332 7.24 11.52 -15.80
N LEU A 333 8.36 11.31 -15.10
CA LEU A 333 9.23 10.18 -15.36
C LEU A 333 8.51 8.86 -15.10
N LEU A 334 7.78 8.75 -13.97
CA LEU A 334 7.00 7.56 -13.66
C LEU A 334 6.00 7.26 -14.77
N THR A 335 5.21 8.26 -15.18
CA THR A 335 4.20 8.11 -16.25
C THR A 335 4.85 7.70 -17.57
N TYR A 336 5.98 8.33 -17.91
CA TYR A 336 6.72 8.06 -19.14
C TYR A 336 7.26 6.64 -19.17
N LEU A 337 7.93 6.21 -18.10
CA LEU A 337 8.50 4.86 -17.98
C LEU A 337 7.42 3.79 -17.84
N ASP A 338 6.31 4.06 -17.14
CA ASP A 338 5.17 3.15 -17.06
C ASP A 338 4.54 2.95 -18.44
N LEU A 339 4.29 4.03 -19.18
CA LEU A 339 3.77 3.94 -20.54
C LEU A 339 4.73 3.18 -21.48
N PHE A 340 6.03 3.49 -21.40
CA PHE A 340 7.06 2.78 -22.15
C PHE A 340 7.07 1.29 -21.81
N ALA A 341 7.25 0.92 -20.54
CA ALA A 341 7.35 -0.47 -20.11
C ALA A 341 6.14 -1.28 -20.61
N ARG A 342 4.93 -0.73 -20.45
CA ARG A 342 3.70 -1.36 -20.94
C ARG A 342 3.69 -1.56 -22.45
N SER A 343 4.16 -0.57 -23.22
CA SER A 343 4.18 -0.66 -24.67
C SER A 343 5.12 -1.74 -25.21
N VAL A 344 6.16 -2.09 -24.45
CA VAL A 344 7.17 -3.09 -24.83
C VAL A 344 7.03 -4.42 -24.09
N GLY A 345 5.94 -4.61 -23.33
CA GLY A 345 5.66 -5.83 -22.58
C GLY A 345 6.48 -6.01 -21.28
N GLY A 346 7.02 -4.91 -20.73
CA GLY A 346 7.66 -4.87 -19.41
C GLY A 346 6.70 -4.43 -18.29
N VAL A 347 7.19 -4.53 -17.06
CA VAL A 347 6.49 -4.13 -15.82
C VAL A 347 7.35 -3.12 -15.07
N LEU A 348 6.72 -2.05 -14.60
CA LEU A 348 7.33 -1.06 -13.72
C LEU A 348 6.86 -1.32 -12.29
N SER A 349 7.79 -1.46 -11.35
CA SER A 349 7.51 -1.50 -9.92
C SER A 349 8.45 -0.57 -9.15
N PHE A 350 8.21 -0.45 -7.84
CA PHE A 350 9.03 0.32 -6.91
C PHE A 350 9.76 -0.61 -5.95
N GLU A 351 10.87 -0.16 -5.40
CA GLU A 351 11.49 -0.86 -4.28
C GLU A 351 10.78 -0.62 -2.92
N THR A 352 11.02 -1.51 -1.96
CA THR A 352 10.44 -1.52 -0.61
C THR A 352 10.69 -0.28 0.21
N GLU A 353 11.77 0.46 -0.02
CA GLU A 353 12.12 1.66 0.74
C GLU A 353 11.36 2.90 0.23
N THR A 354 10.03 2.80 0.24
CA THR A 354 9.02 3.73 -0.31
C THR A 354 8.85 5.05 0.49
N GLY A 355 9.92 5.59 1.05
CA GLY A 355 9.91 6.80 1.88
C GLY A 355 11.26 7.50 1.90
N ARG A 356 11.32 8.66 2.55
CA ARG A 356 12.54 9.48 2.65
C ARG A 356 13.11 9.87 1.30
N GLY A 357 12.26 10.38 0.42
CA GLY A 357 12.75 10.86 -0.88
C GLY A 357 13.32 9.78 -1.80
N ARG A 358 13.34 8.51 -1.39
CA ARG A 358 13.78 7.37 -2.19
C ARG A 358 12.62 6.93 -3.06
N MET A 359 12.88 6.87 -4.35
CA MET A 359 11.91 6.42 -5.33
C MET A 359 12.69 5.73 -6.43
N ASP A 360 12.85 4.43 -6.22
CA ASP A 360 13.69 3.56 -7.02
C ASP A 360 12.77 2.76 -7.91
N LEU A 361 12.84 3.09 -9.20
CA LEU A 361 12.01 2.53 -10.23
C LEU A 361 12.72 1.31 -10.81
N LEU A 362 12.05 0.17 -10.78
CA LEU A 362 12.52 -1.06 -11.36
C LEU A 362 11.66 -1.38 -12.59
N ILE A 363 12.28 -1.37 -13.77
CA ILE A 363 11.65 -1.90 -14.99
C ILE A 363 12.15 -3.33 -15.17
N THR A 364 11.22 -4.28 -15.20
CA THR A 364 11.53 -5.67 -15.53
C THR A 364 10.93 -6.02 -16.88
N ARG A 365 11.77 -6.51 -17.79
CA ARG A 365 11.32 -7.04 -19.09
C ARG A 365 12.04 -8.36 -19.34
N GLU A 366 11.26 -9.41 -19.58
CA GLU A 366 11.76 -10.79 -19.68
C GLU A 366 12.52 -11.20 -18.40
N ARG A 367 13.86 -11.27 -18.44
CA ARG A 367 14.73 -11.54 -17.28
C ARG A 367 15.65 -10.38 -16.92
N GLU A 368 15.56 -9.27 -17.66
CA GLU A 368 16.42 -8.11 -17.48
C GLU A 368 15.77 -7.11 -16.53
N LYS A 369 16.59 -6.55 -15.64
CA LYS A 369 16.22 -5.53 -14.65
C LYS A 369 16.91 -4.23 -15.01
N TYR A 370 16.15 -3.15 -15.07
CA TYR A 370 16.66 -1.79 -15.30
C TYR A 370 16.29 -0.91 -14.12
N ILE A 371 17.29 -0.41 -13.42
CA ILE A 371 17.11 0.37 -12.19
C ILE A 371 17.30 1.86 -12.47
N VAL A 372 16.30 2.65 -12.10
CA VAL A 372 16.32 4.11 -12.17
C VAL A 372 16.05 4.69 -10.79
N GLU A 373 17.07 5.26 -10.16
CA GLU A 373 16.94 6.01 -8.91
C GLU A 373 16.61 7.47 -9.24
N THR A 374 15.66 8.05 -8.50
CA THR A 374 15.33 9.47 -8.67
C THR A 374 15.63 10.29 -7.42
N LYS A 375 16.25 11.47 -7.59
CA LYS A 375 16.50 12.43 -6.49
C LYS A 375 16.11 13.84 -6.87
N ILE A 376 16.05 14.72 -5.87
CA ILE A 376 15.96 16.17 -6.06
C ILE A 376 17.34 16.78 -5.82
N TRP A 377 17.74 17.71 -6.68
CA TRP A 377 19.03 18.38 -6.55
C TRP A 377 19.10 19.21 -5.27
N ARG A 378 20.04 18.88 -4.39
CA ARG A 378 20.30 19.58 -3.12
C ARG A 378 21.78 19.87 -2.88
N GLY A 379 22.55 19.96 -3.97
CA GLY A 379 23.98 20.23 -3.96
C GLY A 379 24.84 19.00 -4.15
N ASP A 380 26.10 19.26 -4.49
CA ASP A 380 27.03 18.24 -4.99
C ASP A 380 27.31 17.12 -3.98
N LYS A 381 27.42 17.45 -2.68
CA LYS A 381 27.63 16.44 -1.64
C LYS A 381 26.53 15.36 -1.63
N ARG A 382 25.27 15.76 -1.72
CA ARG A 382 24.14 14.81 -1.74
C ARG A 382 24.05 14.05 -3.06
N TYR A 383 24.35 14.73 -4.17
CA TYR A 383 24.45 14.11 -5.49
C TYR A 383 25.48 12.95 -5.49
N GLN A 384 26.68 13.16 -4.93
CA GLN A 384 27.69 12.10 -4.83
C GLN A 384 27.28 10.97 -3.86
N VAL A 385 26.60 11.30 -2.75
CA VAL A 385 26.08 10.28 -1.81
C VAL A 385 25.02 9.41 -2.48
N GLY A 386 24.08 10.01 -3.24
CA GLY A 386 23.06 9.27 -3.97
C GLY A 386 23.64 8.29 -5.00
N LYS A 387 24.70 8.68 -5.72
CA LYS A 387 25.39 7.75 -6.64
C LYS A 387 26.00 6.55 -5.93
N LYS A 388 26.57 6.74 -4.73
CA LYS A 388 27.07 5.63 -3.91
C LYS A 388 25.96 4.71 -3.42
N GLN A 389 24.81 5.27 -3.05
CA GLN A 389 23.63 4.48 -2.67
C GLN A 389 23.15 3.63 -3.85
N LEU A 390 23.02 4.23 -5.03
CA LEU A 390 22.67 3.49 -6.25
C LEU A 390 23.70 2.39 -6.57
N ALA A 391 25.01 2.68 -6.47
CA ALA A 391 26.05 1.67 -6.70
C ALA A 391 25.92 0.46 -5.75
N ALA A 392 25.60 0.70 -4.48
CA ALA A 392 25.35 -0.36 -3.52
C ALA A 392 24.09 -1.16 -3.86
N TYR A 393 23.02 -0.48 -4.28
CA TYR A 393 21.78 -1.11 -4.69
C TYR A 393 21.96 -2.01 -5.92
N LEU A 394 22.64 -1.53 -6.97
CA LEU A 394 22.92 -2.31 -8.18
C LEU A 394 23.63 -3.63 -7.87
N LYS A 395 24.57 -3.63 -6.93
CA LYS A 395 25.27 -4.83 -6.48
C LYS A 395 24.36 -5.83 -5.77
N LEU A 396 23.45 -5.34 -4.94
CA LEU A 396 22.47 -6.18 -4.24
C LEU A 396 21.54 -6.87 -5.23
N GLU A 397 21.10 -6.15 -6.27
CA GLU A 397 20.23 -6.69 -7.34
C GLU A 397 21.00 -7.43 -8.45
N GLY A 398 22.33 -7.51 -8.36
CA GLY A 398 23.17 -8.21 -9.33
C GLY A 398 23.22 -7.56 -10.72
N THR A 399 22.95 -6.25 -10.81
CA THR A 399 23.00 -5.47 -12.05
C THR A 399 24.30 -4.68 -12.16
N THR A 400 24.83 -4.56 -13.38
CA THR A 400 26.10 -3.85 -13.63
C THR A 400 25.92 -2.40 -14.08
N GLN A 401 24.69 -1.98 -14.35
CA GLN A 401 24.38 -0.64 -14.84
C GLN A 401 23.10 -0.10 -14.20
N GLY A 402 23.12 1.19 -13.82
CA GLY A 402 21.95 1.90 -13.32
C GLY A 402 21.90 3.35 -13.77
N TYR A 403 20.73 3.95 -13.60
CA TYR A 403 20.43 5.30 -14.08
C TYR A 403 20.04 6.20 -12.91
N TYR A 404 20.73 7.32 -12.78
CA TYR A 404 20.52 8.26 -11.69
C TYR A 404 19.88 9.55 -12.21
N VAL A 405 18.59 9.75 -11.98
CA VAL A 405 17.84 10.90 -12.48
C VAL A 405 17.60 11.92 -11.37
N VAL A 406 18.22 13.08 -11.48
CA VAL A 406 18.17 14.15 -10.48
C VAL A 406 17.42 15.35 -11.05
N PHE A 407 16.28 15.68 -10.43
CA PHE A 407 15.49 16.84 -10.82
C PHE A 407 16.04 18.11 -10.19
N ASP A 408 16.38 19.09 -11.02
CA ASP A 408 16.94 20.37 -10.59
C ASP A 408 15.90 21.48 -10.72
N HIS A 409 15.45 21.99 -9.57
CA HIS A 409 14.44 23.04 -9.45
C HIS A 409 15.04 24.42 -9.16
N ARG A 410 16.37 24.57 -9.20
CA ARG A 410 17.03 25.86 -9.01
C ARG A 410 16.58 26.85 -10.09
N SER A 411 16.61 28.14 -9.75
CA SER A 411 16.32 29.24 -10.70
C SER A 411 17.32 29.29 -11.87
N THR A 412 18.55 28.86 -11.64
CA THR A 412 19.61 28.73 -12.66
C THR A 412 20.17 27.30 -12.66
N PRO A 413 19.43 26.33 -13.22
CA PRO A 413 19.84 24.93 -13.21
C PRO A 413 20.92 24.69 -14.27
N ALA A 414 21.79 23.71 -14.01
CA ALA A 414 22.84 23.30 -14.93
C ALA A 414 22.57 21.86 -15.39
N PRO A 415 21.98 21.65 -16.58
CA PRO A 415 21.75 20.31 -17.08
C PRO A 415 23.09 19.56 -17.22
N ARG A 416 23.14 18.32 -16.75
CA ARG A 416 24.34 17.48 -16.78
C ARG A 416 23.94 16.08 -17.21
N VAL A 417 24.75 15.47 -18.07
CA VAL A 417 24.72 14.03 -18.34
C VAL A 417 26.13 13.53 -18.24
N GLU A 418 26.32 12.46 -17.47
CA GLU A 418 27.62 11.85 -17.27
C GLU A 418 27.49 10.35 -17.06
N THR A 419 28.55 9.63 -17.41
CA THR A 419 28.69 8.21 -17.12
C THR A 419 29.98 8.03 -16.36
N GLU A 420 29.91 7.31 -15.25
CA GLU A 420 31.07 6.98 -14.43
C GLU A 420 31.02 5.51 -13.99
N GLU A 421 32.19 4.93 -13.76
CA GLU A 421 32.31 3.66 -13.06
C GLU A 421 32.52 3.93 -11.57
N LEU A 422 31.67 3.35 -10.73
CA LEU A 422 31.73 3.47 -9.29
C LEU A 422 31.64 2.08 -8.67
N ASP A 423 32.65 1.71 -7.89
CA ASP A 423 32.74 0.42 -7.22
C ASP A 423 32.48 -0.82 -8.12
N GLY A 424 32.80 -0.75 -9.41
CA GLY A 424 32.65 -1.86 -10.37
C GLY A 424 31.28 -1.95 -11.06
N VAL A 425 30.42 -0.94 -10.90
CA VAL A 425 29.18 -0.77 -11.67
C VAL A 425 29.19 0.55 -12.44
N THR A 426 28.45 0.61 -13.54
CA THR A 426 28.33 1.80 -14.39
C THR A 426 27.09 2.60 -14.00
N ILE A 427 27.27 3.87 -13.64
CA ILE A 427 26.15 4.77 -13.35
C ILE A 427 26.09 5.86 -14.42
N ARG A 428 24.95 5.96 -15.09
CA ARG A 428 24.65 7.09 -15.97
C ARG A 428 23.72 8.07 -15.25
N SER A 429 24.22 9.28 -15.02
CA SER A 429 23.50 10.31 -14.27
C SER A 429 22.94 11.39 -15.18
N TYR A 430 21.72 11.84 -14.87
CA TYR A 430 20.99 12.89 -15.57
C TYR A 430 20.57 13.95 -14.56
N VAL A 431 21.08 15.18 -14.68
CA VAL A 431 20.54 16.34 -13.96
C VAL A 431 19.59 17.05 -14.91
N ILE A 432 18.28 16.96 -14.62
CA ILE A 432 17.20 17.44 -15.49
C ILE A 432 16.54 18.68 -14.86
N PRO A 433 16.67 19.86 -15.50
CA PRO A 433 15.95 21.06 -15.07
C PRO A 433 14.43 20.90 -15.14
N VAL A 434 13.73 21.20 -14.05
CA VAL A 434 12.26 21.25 -13.99
C VAL A 434 11.84 22.58 -13.36
N ILE A 435 11.65 23.59 -14.21
CA ILE A 435 11.32 24.95 -13.82
C ILE A 435 9.83 25.19 -14.05
N GLN A 436 9.11 25.65 -13.02
CA GLN A 436 7.67 25.96 -13.09
C GLN A 436 7.36 27.46 -13.12
N GLU A 437 8.37 28.32 -12.97
CA GLU A 437 8.24 29.76 -13.03
C GLU A 437 8.99 30.35 -14.23
N GLN A 438 8.52 31.50 -14.71
CA GLN A 438 9.19 32.22 -15.78
C GLN A 438 10.55 32.73 -15.24
N PRO A 439 11.70 32.45 -15.88
CA PRO A 439 12.96 33.08 -15.49
C PRO A 439 12.73 34.59 -15.55
N SER A 440 12.90 35.29 -14.43
CA SER A 440 12.74 36.74 -14.39
C SER A 440 13.69 37.33 -15.42
N SER A 441 13.15 38.08 -16.38
CA SER A 441 13.93 38.81 -17.38
C SER A 441 15.00 39.63 -16.66
N GLN A 442 16.27 39.24 -16.79
CA GLN A 442 17.40 40.10 -16.40
C GLN A 442 17.55 41.25 -17.39
#